data_AF-A0A6P7GZ39-F1
#
_entry.id   AF-A0A6P7GZ39-F1
#
_cell.length_a   1.000
_cell.length_b   1.000
_cell.length_c   1.000
_cell.angle_alpha   90.00
_cell.angle_beta   90.00
_cell.angle_gamma   90.00
#
_symmetry.space_group_name_H-M   'P 1'
#
loop_
_entity.id
_entity.type
_entity.pdbx_description
1 polymer ?
#
loop_
_entity_poly.entity_id
_entity_poly.type
_entity_poly.pdbx_seq_one_letter_code
_entity_poly.pdbx_strand_id
1 'polypeptide(L)'
;MDVVLALFTHENGPPCGFQLVFDMQNSSLAHFLKVNPMLIKKFIYYLQDAMPIRLKHIHFIYPAFFLDKIFSLIKPMMKKELFELVSYLSKHN
;
A
#
# COMPACT_ATOMS: atom_id res chain seq x y z
N MET A 1 -5.66 6.47 -10.82
CA MET A 1 -6.18 5.34 -10.03
C MET A 1 -7.69 5.46 -9.86
N ASP A 2 -8.20 6.54 -9.29
CA ASP A 2 -9.65 6.71 -9.03
C ASP A 2 -10.55 6.57 -10.26
N VAL A 3 -10.23 7.27 -11.35
CA VAL A 3 -11.04 7.21 -12.58
C VAL A 3 -11.05 5.81 -13.18
N VAL A 4 -9.89 5.13 -13.20
CA VAL A 4 -9.77 3.76 -13.70
C VAL A 4 -10.57 2.79 -12.83
N LEU A 5 -10.51 2.97 -11.51
CA LEU A 5 -11.27 2.16 -10.55
C LEU A 5 -12.78 2.38 -10.69
N ALA A 6 -13.20 3.62 -10.91
CA ALA A 6 -14.58 3.98 -11.16
C ALA A 6 -15.11 3.39 -12.49
N LEU A 7 -14.31 3.46 -13.56
CA LEU A 7 -14.65 2.85 -14.85
C LEU A 7 -14.74 1.32 -14.74
N PHE A 8 -13.76 0.69 -14.10
CA PHE A 8 -13.77 -0.76 -13.86
C PHE A 8 -15.02 -1.19 -13.08
N THR A 9 -15.40 -0.43 -12.05
CA THR A 9 -16.60 -0.69 -11.23
C THR A 9 -17.89 -0.48 -12.02
N HIS A 10 -17.91 0.51 -12.91
CA HIS A 10 -19.05 0.76 -13.80
C HIS A 10 -19.25 -0.38 -14.81
N GLU A 11 -18.16 -0.92 -15.37
CA GLU A 11 -18.20 -1.99 -16.37
C GLU A 11 -18.44 -3.38 -15.76
N ASN A 12 -17.84 -3.68 -14.60
CA ASN A 12 -17.80 -5.03 -14.02
C ASN A 12 -18.63 -5.19 -12.74
N GLY A 13 -19.27 -4.11 -12.28
CA GLY A 13 -19.91 -4.04 -10.97
C GLY A 13 -18.90 -3.84 -9.82
N PRO A 14 -19.39 -3.63 -8.59
CA PRO A 14 -18.54 -3.39 -7.42
C PRO A 14 -17.67 -4.63 -7.12
N PRO A 15 -16.34 -4.51 -7.13
CA PRO A 15 -15.47 -5.63 -6.79
C PRO A 15 -15.62 -6.01 -5.31
N CYS A 16 -15.32 -7.27 -4.96
CA CYS A 16 -15.30 -7.77 -3.58
C CYS A 16 -14.27 -7.06 -2.67
N GLY A 17 -13.54 -6.08 -3.20
CA GLY A 17 -12.53 -5.27 -2.56
C GLY A 17 -11.25 -5.20 -3.40
N PHE A 18 -10.31 -4.39 -2.96
CA PHE A 18 -9.03 -4.21 -3.64
C PHE A 18 -7.88 -4.85 -2.85
N GLN A 19 -6.92 -5.47 -3.55
CA GLN A 19 -5.68 -5.96 -2.95
C GLN A 19 -4.53 -5.21 -3.59
N LEU A 20 -3.68 -4.60 -2.77
CA LEU A 20 -2.52 -3.85 -3.22
C LEU A 20 -1.28 -4.71 -3.08
N VAL A 21 -0.50 -4.85 -4.14
CA VAL A 21 0.74 -5.64 -4.13
C VAL A 21 1.91 -4.72 -4.45
N PHE A 22 2.89 -4.70 -3.56
CA PHE A 22 4.16 -4.00 -3.72
C PHE A 22 5.26 -5.01 -4.00
N ASP A 23 5.77 -5.00 -5.23
CA ASP A 23 6.99 -5.70 -5.59
C ASP A 23 8.20 -4.88 -5.18
N MET A 24 8.96 -5.39 -4.22
CA MET A 24 10.18 -4.76 -3.72
C MET A 24 11.46 -5.38 -4.28
N GLN A 25 11.37 -6.30 -5.24
CA GLN A 25 12.55 -6.84 -5.90
C GLN A 25 13.39 -5.70 -6.50
N ASN A 26 14.70 -5.73 -6.25
CA ASN A 26 15.66 -4.69 -6.67
C ASN A 26 15.38 -3.27 -6.12
N SER A 27 14.53 -3.13 -5.09
CA SER A 27 14.34 -1.85 -4.41
C SER A 27 15.57 -1.51 -3.56
N SER A 28 16.15 -0.33 -3.81
CA SER A 28 17.29 0.19 -3.04
C SER A 28 16.84 1.29 -2.07
N LEU A 29 17.64 1.53 -1.03
CA LEU A 29 17.40 2.64 -0.10
C LEU A 29 17.44 4.01 -0.83
N ALA A 30 18.22 4.12 -1.91
CA ALA A 30 18.28 5.33 -2.73
C ALA A 30 16.94 5.63 -3.43
N HIS A 31 16.15 4.61 -3.79
CA HIS A 31 14.80 4.83 -4.31
C HIS A 31 13.90 5.45 -3.23
N PHE A 32 13.98 4.94 -2.00
CA PHE A 32 13.17 5.44 -0.89
C PHE A 32 13.53 6.88 -0.48
N LEU A 33 14.82 7.21 -0.42
CA LEU A 33 15.27 8.56 -0.07
C LEU A 33 14.82 9.65 -1.07
N LYS A 34 14.46 9.26 -2.30
CA LYS A 34 13.92 10.16 -3.31
C LYS A 34 12.41 10.38 -3.18
N VAL A 35 11.72 9.58 -2.37
CA VAL A 35 10.26 9.71 -2.20
C VAL A 35 9.96 10.93 -1.33
N ASN A 36 9.09 11.81 -1.83
CA ASN A 36 8.62 12.96 -1.07
C ASN A 36 7.76 12.50 0.13
N PRO A 37 8.14 12.81 1.39
CA PRO A 37 7.35 12.43 2.57
C PRO A 37 5.91 12.95 2.56
N MET A 38 5.67 14.12 1.95
CA MET A 38 4.32 14.66 1.82
C MET A 38 3.45 13.83 0.88
N LEU A 39 4.06 13.22 -0.14
CA LEU A 39 3.34 12.29 -1.02
C LEU A 39 2.99 11.00 -0.29
N ILE A 40 3.90 10.47 0.54
CA ILE A 40 3.63 9.30 1.40
C ILE A 40 2.44 9.59 2.33
N LYS A 41 2.42 10.77 2.97
CA LYS A 41 1.29 11.20 3.82
C LYS A 41 -0.03 11.19 3.06
N LYS A 42 -0.06 11.81 1.88
CA LYS A 42 -1.26 11.87 1.04
C LYS A 42 -1.71 10.47 0.59
N PHE A 43 -0.75 9.60 0.27
CA PHE A 43 -1.04 8.23 -0.13
C PHE A 43 -1.64 7.40 0.99
N ILE A 44 -1.09 7.47 2.21
CA ILE A 44 -1.65 6.80 3.38
C ILE A 44 -3.05 7.31 3.68
N TYR A 45 -3.25 8.64 3.68
CA TYR A 45 -4.57 9.25 3.86
C TYR A 45 -5.57 8.74 2.82
N TYR A 46 -5.16 8.70 1.55
CA TYR A 46 -6.02 8.17 0.49
C TYR A 46 -6.45 6.73 0.78
N LEU A 47 -5.52 5.83 1.12
CA LEU A 47 -5.82 4.42 1.36
C LEU A 47 -6.79 4.19 2.54
N GLN A 48 -6.69 4.99 3.60
CA GLN A 48 -7.48 4.77 4.82
C GLN A 48 -8.76 5.60 4.92
N ASP A 49 -8.87 6.72 4.19
CA ASP A 49 -9.96 7.70 4.37
C ASP A 49 -10.67 8.11 3.07
N ALA A 50 -10.04 7.99 1.90
CA ALA A 50 -10.61 8.54 0.64
C ALA A 50 -10.75 7.53 -0.51
N MET A 51 -10.24 6.31 -0.37
CA MET A 51 -10.39 5.29 -1.39
C MET A 51 -11.88 4.89 -1.51
N PRO A 52 -12.50 4.96 -2.71
CA PRO A 52 -13.94 4.71 -2.87
C PRO A 52 -14.31 3.23 -2.81
N ILE A 53 -13.33 2.34 -2.59
CA ILE A 53 -13.51 0.89 -2.53
C ILE A 53 -12.76 0.34 -1.31
N ARG A 54 -13.35 -0.67 -0.68
CA ARG A 54 -12.75 -1.34 0.47
C ARG A 54 -11.43 -2.00 0.09
N LEU A 55 -10.34 -1.49 0.66
CA LEU A 55 -9.06 -2.16 0.66
C LEU A 55 -9.13 -3.40 1.56
N LYS A 56 -8.65 -4.54 1.06
CA LYS A 56 -8.70 -5.84 1.74
C LYS A 56 -7.34 -6.28 2.25
N HIS A 57 -6.29 -6.07 1.48
CA HIS A 57 -4.93 -6.44 1.85
C HIS A 57 -3.90 -5.54 1.18
N ILE A 58 -2.77 -5.37 1.86
CA ILE A 58 -1.55 -4.78 1.31
C ILE A 58 -0.45 -5.83 1.44
N HIS A 59 0.04 -6.33 0.32
CA HIS A 59 1.08 -7.36 0.26
C HIS A 59 2.40 -6.77 -0.18
N PHE A 60 3.46 -7.02 0.57
CA PHE A 60 4.83 -6.74 0.13
C PHE A 60 5.48 -8.07 -0.27
N ILE A 61 5.82 -8.22 -1.55
CA ILE A 61 6.57 -9.36 -2.06
C ILE A 61 8.04 -8.98 -2.20
N TYR A 62 8.94 -9.92 -1.90
CA TYR A 62 10.40 -9.68 -1.84
C TYR A 62 10.78 -8.46 -0.98
N PRO A 63 10.28 -8.37 0.27
CA PRO A 63 10.41 -7.17 1.08
C PRO A 63 11.87 -6.75 1.24
N ALA A 64 12.15 -5.46 1.04
CA ALA A 64 13.49 -4.95 1.24
C ALA A 64 13.88 -5.00 2.72
N PHE A 65 15.17 -5.21 3.02
CA PHE A 65 15.68 -5.32 4.40
C PHE A 65 15.39 -4.09 5.30
N PHE A 66 15.06 -2.95 4.70
CA PHE A 66 14.77 -1.68 5.39
C PHE A 66 13.27 -1.41 5.55
N LEU A 67 12.39 -2.30 5.11
CA LEU A 67 10.93 -2.10 5.10
C LEU A 67 10.36 -1.87 6.50
N ASP A 68 10.78 -2.64 7.49
CA ASP A 68 10.33 -2.48 8.88
C ASP A 68 10.70 -1.11 9.46
N LYS A 69 11.89 -0.59 9.10
CA LYS A 69 12.32 0.75 9.51
C LYS A 69 11.43 1.81 8.89
N ILE A 70 11.07 1.68 7.61
CA ILE A 70 10.11 2.58 6.96
C ILE A 70 8.76 2.51 7.68
N PHE A 71 8.25 1.31 7.94
CA PHE A 71 6.98 1.12 8.64
C PHE A 71 6.98 1.79 10.01
N SER A 72 8.08 1.72 10.75
CA SER A 72 8.20 2.41 12.05
C SER A 72 8.04 3.93 11.94
N LEU A 73 8.48 4.54 10.82
CA LEU A 73 8.38 5.98 10.57
C LEU A 73 6.97 6.40 10.13
N ILE A 74 6.30 5.57 9.34
CA ILE A 74 4.96 5.89 8.82
C ILE A 74 3.81 5.45 9.73
N LYS A 75 4.06 4.51 10.66
CA LYS A 75 3.06 3.98 11.60
C LYS A 75 2.27 5.07 12.35
N PRO A 76 2.85 6.20 12.81
CA PRO A 76 2.09 7.27 13.47
C PRO A 76 1.00 7.91 12.59
N MET A 77 1.09 7.73 11.28
CA MET A 77 0.20 8.33 10.28
C MET A 77 -0.83 7.33 9.76
N MET A 78 -0.69 6.05 10.11
CA MET A 78 -1.57 4.96 9.70
C MET A 78 -2.60 4.67 10.78
N LYS A 79 -3.84 4.48 10.37
CA LYS A 79 -4.88 3.89 11.24
C LYS A 79 -4.59 2.43 11.55
N LYS A 80 -5.06 1.94 12.70
CA LYS A 80 -4.87 0.56 13.14
C LYS A 80 -5.45 -0.42 12.12
N GLU A 81 -6.64 -0.11 11.60
CA GLU A 81 -7.35 -0.92 10.62
C GLU A 81 -6.54 -1.07 9.33
N LEU A 82 -5.89 0.00 8.86
CA LEU A 82 -5.02 -0.06 7.67
C LEU A 82 -3.78 -0.92 7.93
N PHE A 83 -3.18 -0.77 9.11
CA PHE A 83 -1.98 -1.53 9.49
C PHE A 83 -2.25 -3.04 9.59
N GLU A 84 -3.44 -3.44 10.05
CA GLU A 84 -3.85 -4.85 10.13
C GLU A 84 -4.03 -5.51 8.75
N LEU A 85 -4.15 -4.74 7.66
CA LEU A 85 -4.22 -5.27 6.29
C LEU A 85 -2.84 -5.59 5.69
N VAL A 86 -1.75 -5.17 6.34
CA VAL A 86 -0.39 -5.32 5.84
C VAL A 86 0.13 -6.73 6.08
N SER A 87 0.68 -7.34 5.05
CA SER A 87 1.35 -8.65 5.14
C SER A 87 2.63 -8.67 4.31
N TYR A 88 3.59 -9.47 4.78
CA TYR A 88 4.86 -9.69 4.12
C TYR A 88 4.87 -11.09 3.54
N LEU A 89 5.02 -11.19 2.22
CA LEU A 89 5.19 -12.46 1.53
C LEU A 89 6.70 -12.66 1.31
N SER A 90 7.33 -13.25 2.33
CA SER A 90 8.65 -13.86 2.15
C SER A 90 8.44 -15.26 1.59
N LYS A 91 9.25 -15.69 0.62
CA LYS A 91 9.32 -17.11 0.28
C LYS A 91 9.74 -17.85 1.56
N HIS A 92 8.80 -18.53 2.21
CA HIS A 92 9.18 -19.68 3.03
C HIS A 92 9.88 -20.65 2.06
N ASN A 93 11.12 -21.01 2.42
CA ASN A 93 11.99 -21.95 1.69
C ASN A 93 11.23 -23.16 1.15
#